data_AF-A0A7C6X166-F1
#
_entry.id   AF-A0A7C6X166-F1
#
_cell.length_a   1.000
_cell.length_b   1.000
_cell.length_c   1.000
_cell.angle_alpha   90.00
_cell.angle_beta   90.00
_cell.angle_gamma   90.00
#
_symmetry.space_group_name_H-M   'P 1'
#
loop_
_entity.id
_entity.type
_entity.pdbx_description
1 polymer ?
#
loop_
_entity_poly.entity_id
_entity_poly.type
_entity_poly.pdbx_seq_one_letter_code
_entity_poly.pdbx_strand_id
1 'polypeptide(L)'
;MRPRRPPFRPVIMSFVHAIEGLSYVYLTQRNMRIHVCAAALVGSACIALGVGRVEVLMVVLAIAGVLVAEVVNTLTESMVDILEPRYHPAVKVVKDVAAAGVLIASLFAVLIGAVAFYPALLELPERLAGLVSERLALFLAYLCVAVVPSVVGLFFVEFRFPKGTRPGLGEDGVEGGA
;
A
#
# COMPACT_ATOMS: atom_id res chain seq x y z
N MET A 1 -35.51 -24.05 -16.27
CA MET A 1 -34.26 -24.57 -15.63
C MET A 1 -33.42 -23.40 -15.17
N ARG A 2 -33.12 -23.26 -13.87
CA ARG A 2 -32.14 -22.26 -13.39
C ARG A 2 -30.74 -22.86 -13.55
N PRO A 3 -29.75 -22.14 -14.12
CA PRO A 3 -28.40 -22.68 -14.23
C PRO A 3 -27.84 -22.92 -12.82
N ARG A 4 -27.32 -24.13 -12.58
CA ARG A 4 -26.62 -24.50 -11.34
C ARG A 4 -25.36 -23.64 -11.24
N ARG A 5 -25.29 -22.75 -10.25
CA ARG A 5 -24.03 -22.07 -9.88
C ARG A 5 -23.02 -23.15 -9.47
N PRO A 6 -21.79 -23.18 -10.01
CA PRO A 6 -20.81 -24.19 -9.63
C PRO A 6 -20.51 -24.10 -8.12
N PRO A 7 -20.40 -25.22 -7.40
CA PRO A 7 -20.49 -25.21 -5.94
C PRO A 7 -19.19 -24.82 -5.21
N PHE A 8 -18.08 -24.56 -5.92
CA PHE A 8 -16.86 -24.07 -5.30
C PHE A 8 -16.21 -23.08 -6.27
N ARG A 9 -16.11 -21.80 -5.89
CA ARG A 9 -15.10 -20.95 -6.52
C ARG A 9 -13.74 -21.49 -6.05
N PRO A 10 -12.82 -21.84 -6.95
CA PRO A 10 -11.49 -22.29 -6.55
C PRO A 10 -10.89 -21.26 -5.60
N VAL A 11 -10.21 -21.71 -4.54
CA VAL A 11 -9.46 -20.81 -3.63
C VAL A 11 -8.58 -19.82 -4.40
N ILE A 12 -8.02 -20.28 -5.53
CA ILE A 12 -7.27 -19.47 -6.51
C ILE A 12 -8.06 -18.24 -6.99
N MET A 13 -9.36 -18.37 -7.28
CA MET A 13 -10.19 -17.24 -7.71
C MET A 13 -10.34 -16.18 -6.61
N SER A 14 -10.40 -16.57 -5.34
CA SER A 14 -10.44 -15.60 -4.23
C SER A 14 -9.15 -14.79 -4.13
N PHE A 15 -7.99 -15.42 -4.37
CA PHE A 15 -6.71 -14.72 -4.44
C PHE A 15 -6.64 -13.77 -5.64
N VAL A 16 -7.11 -14.20 -6.81
CA VAL A 16 -7.18 -13.33 -8.00
C VAL A 16 -8.00 -12.08 -7.71
N HIS A 17 -9.21 -12.24 -7.14
CA HIS A 17 -10.04 -11.09 -6.78
C HIS A 17 -9.41 -10.17 -5.74
N ALA A 18 -8.69 -10.72 -4.76
CA ALA A 18 -7.97 -9.91 -3.78
C ALA A 18 -6.83 -9.10 -4.42
N ILE A 19 -6.09 -9.72 -5.36
CA ILE A 19 -5.01 -9.05 -6.11
C ILE A 19 -5.57 -7.97 -7.04
N GLU A 20 -6.70 -8.22 -7.71
CA GLU A 20 -7.41 -7.21 -8.51
C GLU A 20 -7.81 -6.01 -7.65
N GLY A 21 -8.36 -6.25 -6.46
CA GLY A 21 -8.71 -5.19 -5.51
C GLY A 21 -7.49 -4.38 -5.04
N LEU A 22 -6.39 -5.05 -4.68
CA LEU A 22 -5.17 -4.36 -4.29
C LEU A 22 -4.56 -3.55 -5.44
N SER A 23 -4.60 -4.11 -6.66
CA SER A 23 -4.14 -3.44 -7.87
C SER A 23 -4.97 -2.19 -8.14
N TYR A 24 -6.30 -2.27 -7.99
CA TYR A 24 -7.20 -1.13 -8.12
C TYR A 24 -6.85 0.00 -7.14
N VAL A 25 -6.66 -0.32 -5.86
CA VAL A 25 -6.30 0.69 -4.84
C VAL A 25 -4.95 1.33 -5.17
N TYR A 26 -3.94 0.53 -5.53
CA TYR A 26 -2.62 1.03 -5.91
C TYR A 26 -2.64 1.94 -7.16
N LEU A 27 -3.43 1.58 -8.17
CA LEU A 27 -3.50 2.34 -9.41
C LEU A 27 -4.27 3.65 -9.25
N THR A 28 -5.32 3.66 -8.43
CA THR A 28 -6.23 4.81 -8.30
C THR A 28 -5.84 5.76 -7.18
N GLN A 29 -5.20 5.28 -6.11
CA GLN A 29 -4.92 6.08 -4.92
C GLN A 29 -3.45 6.47 -4.83
N ARG A 30 -3.19 7.79 -4.89
CA ARG A 30 -1.85 8.35 -4.75
C ARG A 30 -1.24 8.07 -3.37
N ASN A 31 -2.04 8.14 -2.31
CA ASN A 31 -1.58 7.90 -0.94
C ASN A 31 -1.08 6.45 -0.77
N MET A 32 -1.79 5.46 -1.33
CA MET A 32 -1.31 4.08 -1.39
C MET A 32 0.08 3.96 -2.05
N ARG A 33 0.31 4.64 -3.18
CA ARG A 33 1.63 4.64 -3.84
C ARG A 33 2.73 5.25 -2.96
N ILE A 34 2.41 6.34 -2.26
CA ILE A 34 3.33 6.99 -1.32
C ILE A 34 3.69 6.03 -0.18
N HIS A 35 2.70 5.34 0.41
CA HIS A 35 2.95 4.38 1.47
C HIS A 35 3.78 3.17 1.00
N VAL A 36 3.54 2.66 -0.20
CA VAL A 36 4.36 1.59 -0.80
C VAL A 36 5.80 2.05 -1.05
N CYS A 37 5.99 3.27 -1.57
CA CYS A 37 7.33 3.84 -1.75
C CYS A 37 8.06 4.02 -0.41
N ALA A 38 7.37 4.56 0.60
CA ALA A 38 7.93 4.71 1.95
C ALA A 38 8.30 3.35 2.56
N ALA A 39 7.45 2.34 2.40
CA ALA A 39 7.73 0.97 2.83
C ALA A 39 9.00 0.39 2.19
N ALA A 40 9.20 0.60 0.88
CA ALA A 40 10.40 0.16 0.17
C ALA A 40 11.67 0.87 0.67
N LEU A 41 11.58 2.18 0.95
CA LEU A 41 12.71 2.93 1.53
C LEU A 41 13.05 2.45 2.94
N VAL A 42 12.05 2.22 3.78
CA VAL A 42 12.25 1.70 5.14
C VAL A 42 12.82 0.28 5.11
N GLY A 43 12.36 -0.59 4.21
CA GLY A 43 12.93 -1.92 4.01
C GLY A 43 14.39 -1.87 3.54
N SER A 44 14.74 -0.88 2.72
CA SER A 44 16.14 -0.64 2.33
C SER A 44 16.98 -0.27 3.54
N ALA A 45 16.47 0.59 4.42
CA ALA A 45 17.16 0.95 5.67
C ALA A 45 17.35 -0.26 6.60
N CYS A 46 16.37 -1.17 6.68
CA CYS A 46 16.52 -2.42 7.44
C CYS A 46 17.71 -3.26 6.98
N ILE A 47 17.86 -3.42 5.66
CA ILE A 47 18.97 -4.19 5.07
C ILE A 47 20.30 -3.42 5.20
N ALA A 48 20.30 -2.12 4.91
CA ALA A 48 21.48 -1.26 4.99
C ALA A 48 22.10 -1.30 6.39
N LEU A 49 21.26 -1.15 7.42
CA LEU A 49 21.69 -1.08 8.81
C LEU A 49 21.84 -2.47 9.47
N GLY A 50 21.52 -3.55 8.76
CA GLY A 50 21.60 -4.92 9.28
C GLY A 50 20.79 -5.09 10.57
N VAL A 51 19.57 -4.54 10.58
CA VAL A 51 18.69 -4.58 11.77
C VAL A 51 18.28 -6.03 12.05
N GLY A 52 18.11 -6.38 13.33
CA GLY A 52 17.78 -7.73 13.75
C GLY A 52 16.42 -8.23 13.25
N ARG A 53 16.20 -9.54 13.34
CA ARG A 53 15.01 -10.20 12.79
C ARG A 53 13.71 -9.74 13.47
N VAL A 54 13.77 -9.47 14.77
CA VAL A 54 12.59 -9.05 15.55
C VAL A 54 12.21 -7.62 15.16
N GLU A 55 13.19 -6.74 15.03
CA GLU A 55 13.00 -5.36 14.61
C GLU A 55 12.46 -5.29 13.18
N VAL A 56 13.01 -6.09 12.27
CA VAL A 56 12.47 -6.21 10.90
C VAL A 56 11.02 -6.68 10.92
N LEU A 57 10.67 -7.69 11.74
CA LEU A 57 9.29 -8.14 11.86
C LEU A 57 8.37 -7.03 12.39
N MET A 58 8.79 -6.28 13.41
CA MET A 58 8.03 -5.14 13.94
C MET A 58 7.80 -4.08 12.86
N VAL A 59 8.84 -3.73 12.10
CA VAL A 59 8.75 -2.77 11.00
C VAL A 59 7.82 -3.26 9.89
N VAL A 60 7.90 -4.54 9.51
CA VAL A 60 7.02 -5.14 8.50
C VAL A 60 5.55 -5.11 8.96
N LEU A 61 5.29 -5.45 10.22
CA LEU A 61 3.93 -5.38 10.79
C LEU A 61 3.40 -3.94 10.84
N ALA A 62 4.26 -2.96 11.19
CA ALA A 62 3.91 -1.55 11.17
C ALA A 62 3.54 -1.07 9.76
N ILE A 63 4.36 -1.40 8.76
CA ILE A 63 4.10 -1.10 7.35
C ILE A 63 2.77 -1.74 6.91
N ALA A 64 2.55 -3.01 7.22
CA ALA A 64 1.32 -3.71 6.89
C ALA A 64 0.09 -3.02 7.52
N GLY A 65 0.20 -2.58 8.78
CA GLY A 65 -0.85 -1.83 9.47
C GLY A 65 -1.22 -0.52 8.76
N VAL A 66 -0.22 0.24 8.29
CA VAL A 66 -0.45 1.48 7.52
C VAL A 66 -1.13 1.19 6.19
N LEU A 67 -0.68 0.17 5.44
CA LEU A 67 -1.29 -0.20 4.16
C LEU A 67 -2.74 -0.69 4.33
N VAL A 68 -3.03 -1.46 5.38
CA VAL A 68 -4.40 -1.88 5.70
C VAL A 68 -5.27 -0.68 6.05
N ALA A 69 -4.78 0.26 6.87
CA ALA A 69 -5.50 1.48 7.19
C ALA A 69 -5.83 2.30 5.94
N GLU A 70 -4.88 2.43 5.00
CA GLU A 70 -5.07 3.13 3.73
C GLU A 70 -6.12 2.45 2.83
N VAL A 71 -6.13 1.11 2.79
CA VAL A 71 -7.16 0.35 2.07
C VAL A 71 -8.55 0.57 2.69
N VAL A 72 -8.66 0.57 4.02
CA VAL A 72 -9.93 0.85 4.73
C VAL A 72 -10.38 2.29 4.52
N ASN A 73 -9.44 3.25 4.49
CA ASN A 73 -9.75 4.64 4.16
C ASN A 73 -10.33 4.75 2.74
N THR A 74 -9.67 4.14 1.75
CA THR A 74 -10.12 4.11 0.36
C THR A 74 -11.48 3.45 0.21
N LEU A 75 -11.71 2.33 0.91
CA LEU A 75 -13.00 1.65 0.94
C LEU A 75 -14.10 2.58 1.49
N THR A 76 -13.82 3.26 2.60
CA THR A 76 -14.76 4.17 3.25
C THR A 76 -15.09 5.36 2.34
N GLU A 77 -14.08 6.00 1.75
CA GLU A 77 -14.27 7.07 0.76
C GLU A 77 -15.16 6.61 -0.40
N SER A 78 -14.86 5.44 -0.98
CA SER A 78 -15.61 4.89 -2.11
C SER A 78 -17.06 4.57 -1.76
N MET A 79 -17.33 4.02 -0.57
CA MET A 79 -18.68 3.73 -0.12
C MET A 79 -19.50 5.00 0.07
N VAL A 80 -18.90 6.01 0.71
CA VAL A 80 -19.59 7.28 0.97
C VAL A 80 -19.86 8.03 -0.34
N ASP A 81 -18.93 8.00 -1.29
CA ASP A 81 -19.11 8.64 -2.61
C ASP A 81 -20.22 7.99 -3.45
N ILE A 82 -20.47 6.69 -3.25
CA ILE A 82 -21.61 5.99 -3.87
C ILE A 82 -22.93 6.38 -3.20
N LEU A 83 -22.96 6.49 -1.87
CA LEU A 83 -24.17 6.75 -1.11
C LEU A 83 -24.64 8.20 -1.19
N GLU A 84 -23.71 9.16 -1.18
CA GLU A 84 -24.00 10.59 -1.23
C GLU A 84 -22.99 11.29 -2.15
N PRO A 85 -23.26 11.33 -3.47
CA PRO A 85 -22.34 11.91 -4.46
C PRO A 85 -22.21 13.44 -4.37
N ARG A 86 -23.13 14.11 -3.65
CA ARG A 86 -23.10 15.57 -3.46
C ARG A 86 -22.40 15.90 -2.16
N TYR A 87 -21.82 17.10 -2.11
CA TYR A 87 -21.18 17.57 -0.88
C TYR A 87 -22.22 17.66 0.27
N HIS A 88 -21.97 16.91 1.35
CA HIS A 88 -22.76 16.95 2.58
C HIS A 88 -21.82 17.04 3.80
N PRO A 89 -22.11 17.86 4.83
CA PRO A 89 -21.25 17.99 6.01
C PRO A 89 -20.93 16.66 6.69
N ALA A 90 -21.88 15.72 6.73
CA ALA A 90 -21.65 14.38 7.28
C ALA A 90 -20.63 13.56 6.46
N VAL A 91 -20.66 13.66 5.13
CA VAL A 91 -19.68 12.99 4.23
C VAL A 91 -18.27 13.47 4.55
N LYS A 92 -18.11 14.78 4.76
CA LYS A 92 -16.82 15.35 5.16
C LYS A 92 -16.32 14.72 6.47
N VAL A 93 -17.17 14.66 7.51
CA VAL A 93 -16.79 14.08 8.80
C VAL A 93 -16.36 12.62 8.66
N VAL A 94 -17.09 11.81 7.88
CA VAL A 94 -16.73 10.40 7.68
C VAL A 94 -15.36 10.26 7.00
N LYS A 95 -15.10 11.05 5.96
CA LYS A 95 -13.80 11.06 5.26
C LYS A 95 -12.67 11.54 6.18
N ASP A 96 -12.91 12.59 6.97
CA ASP A 96 -11.93 13.11 7.92
C ASP A 96 -11.57 12.07 9.00
N VAL A 97 -12.55 11.32 9.50
CA VAL A 97 -12.34 10.24 10.48
C VAL A 97 -11.58 9.06 9.86
N ALA A 98 -11.89 8.68 8.63
CA ALA A 98 -11.18 7.62 7.92
C ALA A 98 -9.70 7.99 7.70
N ALA A 99 -9.42 9.23 7.27
CA ALA A 99 -8.07 9.76 7.13
C ALA A 99 -7.32 9.84 8.47
N ALA A 100 -8.01 10.17 9.57
CA ALA A 100 -7.42 10.17 10.91
C ALA A 100 -6.94 8.76 11.32
N GLY A 101 -7.63 7.70 10.89
CA GLY A 101 -7.17 6.31 11.09
C GLY A 101 -5.82 6.02 10.44
N VAL A 102 -5.62 6.47 9.20
CA VAL A 102 -4.34 6.35 8.48
C VAL A 102 -3.24 7.15 9.19
N LEU A 103 -3.57 8.37 9.66
CA LEU A 103 -2.63 9.21 10.41
C LEU A 103 -2.15 8.51 11.69
N ILE A 104 -3.06 7.95 12.48
CA ILE A 104 -2.71 7.21 13.71
C ILE A 104 -1.83 6.01 13.38
N ALA A 105 -2.19 5.20 12.38
CA ALA A 105 -1.39 4.06 11.96
C ALA A 105 0.03 4.49 11.53
N SER A 106 0.15 5.58 10.77
CA SER A 106 1.43 6.12 10.32
C SER A 106 2.30 6.61 11.49
N LEU A 107 1.69 7.25 12.50
CA LEU A 107 2.39 7.70 13.70
C LEU A 107 2.95 6.52 14.49
N PHE A 108 2.14 5.47 14.70
CA PHE A 108 2.63 4.24 15.34
C PHE A 108 3.75 3.59 14.54
N ALA A 109 3.68 3.58 13.22
CA ALA A 109 4.74 3.04 12.38
C ALA A 109 6.05 3.84 12.52
N VAL A 110 5.97 5.16 12.63
CA VAL A 110 7.15 6.01 12.91
C VAL A 110 7.75 5.69 14.28
N LEU A 111 6.92 5.52 15.31
CA LEU A 111 7.40 5.16 16.66
C LEU A 111 8.08 3.79 16.67
N ILE A 112 7.49 2.79 16.02
CA ILE A 112 8.07 1.45 15.87
C ILE A 112 9.40 1.54 15.12
N GLY A 113 9.45 2.30 14.01
CA GLY A 113 10.66 2.54 13.25
C GLY A 113 11.75 3.19 14.12
N ALA A 114 11.41 4.22 14.88
CA ALA A 114 12.36 4.88 15.78
C ALA A 114 12.96 3.89 16.78
N VAL A 115 12.15 3.05 17.42
CA VAL A 115 12.63 2.01 18.35
C VAL A 115 13.49 0.97 17.65
N ALA A 116 13.07 0.49 16.48
CA ALA A 116 13.77 -0.53 15.70
C ALA A 116 15.15 -0.05 15.20
N PHE A 117 15.24 1.21 14.76
CA PHE A 117 16.45 1.77 14.18
C PHE A 117 17.37 2.46 15.19
N TYR A 118 16.87 2.84 16.37
CA TYR A 118 17.66 3.50 17.41
C TYR A 118 19.01 2.82 17.70
N PRO A 119 19.09 1.50 17.99
CA PRO A 119 20.38 0.87 18.28
C PRO A 119 21.31 0.89 17.06
N ALA A 120 20.76 0.71 15.85
CA ALA A 120 21.55 0.67 14.63
C ALA A 120 22.10 2.05 14.23
N LEU A 121 21.43 3.14 14.62
CA LEU A 121 21.89 4.51 14.40
C LEU A 121 23.08 4.89 15.30
N LEU A 122 23.21 4.27 16.48
CA LEU A 122 24.35 4.50 17.38
C LEU A 122 25.65 3.88 16.86
N GLU A 123 25.55 2.79 16.08
CA GLU A 123 26.68 2.04 15.49
C GLU A 123 26.78 2.28 13.98
N LEU A 124 26.40 3.48 13.51
CA LEU A 124 26.22 3.75 12.08
C LEU A 124 27.47 3.42 11.23
N PRO A 125 28.71 3.80 11.62
CA PRO A 125 29.90 3.48 10.83
C PRO A 125 30.10 1.97 10.63
N GLU A 126 29.94 1.18 11.69
CA GLU A 126 30.09 -0.28 11.66
C GLU A 126 28.98 -0.92 10.83
N ARG A 127 27.74 -0.43 10.95
CA ARG A 127 26.61 -0.93 10.16
C ARG A 127 26.81 -0.68 8.66
N LEU A 128 27.30 0.50 8.29
CA LEU A 128 27.57 0.85 6.90
C LEU A 128 28.77 0.09 6.33
N ALA A 129 29.82 -0.15 7.12
CA ALA A 129 30.91 -1.02 6.69
C ALA A 129 30.40 -2.44 6.39
N GLY A 130 29.56 -2.99 7.28
CA GLY A 130 28.92 -4.29 7.10
C GLY A 130 27.98 -4.36 5.89
N LEU A 131 27.43 -3.22 5.43
CA LEU A 131 26.61 -3.19 4.21
C LEU A 131 27.46 -3.56 3.00
N VAL A 132 28.63 -2.96 2.86
CA VAL A 132 29.52 -3.19 1.70
C VAL A 132 30.10 -4.60 1.72
N SER A 133 30.47 -5.11 2.91
CA SER A 133 31.13 -6.41 3.03
C SER A 133 30.17 -7.61 2.97
N GLU A 134 29.01 -7.53 3.62
CA GLU A 134 28.14 -8.70 3.83
C GLU A 134 26.81 -8.61 3.08
N ARG A 135 26.27 -7.40 2.88
CA ARG A 135 24.86 -7.21 2.49
C ARG A 135 24.67 -6.55 1.13
N LEU A 136 25.75 -6.16 0.45
CA LEU A 136 25.68 -5.36 -0.77
C LEU A 136 24.84 -6.03 -1.85
N ALA A 137 25.06 -7.33 -2.09
CA ALA A 137 24.29 -8.08 -3.09
C ALA A 137 22.79 -8.12 -2.77
N LEU A 138 22.43 -8.40 -1.51
CA LEU A 138 21.03 -8.41 -1.06
C LEU A 138 20.39 -7.02 -1.14
N PHE A 139 21.13 -5.99 -0.77
CA PHE A 139 20.68 -4.61 -0.83
C PHE A 139 20.40 -4.19 -2.29
N LEU A 140 21.32 -4.44 -3.21
CA LEU A 140 21.14 -4.14 -4.63
C LEU A 140 19.97 -4.92 -5.24
N ALA A 141 19.85 -6.22 -4.93
CA ALA A 141 18.71 -7.02 -5.36
C ALA A 141 17.39 -6.44 -4.85
N TYR A 142 17.34 -6.02 -3.58
CA TYR A 142 16.17 -5.39 -2.99
C TYR A 142 15.84 -4.04 -3.64
N LEU A 143 16.84 -3.20 -3.94
CA LEU A 143 16.61 -1.95 -4.67
C LEU A 143 15.96 -2.20 -6.03
N CYS A 144 16.44 -3.19 -6.79
CA CYS A 144 15.89 -3.54 -8.10
C CYS A 144 14.46 -4.07 -8.03
N VAL A 145 14.14 -4.87 -7.01
CA VAL A 145 12.84 -5.57 -6.92
C VAL A 145 11.77 -4.76 -6.19
N ALA A 146 12.15 -3.93 -5.21
CA ALA A 146 11.21 -3.18 -4.37
C ALA A 146 11.27 -1.66 -4.63
N VAL A 147 12.47 -1.07 -4.56
CA VAL A 147 12.59 0.40 -4.63
C VAL A 147 12.31 0.92 -6.03
N VAL A 148 13.00 0.41 -7.04
CA VAL A 148 12.83 0.87 -8.43
C VAL A 148 11.36 0.75 -8.88
N PRO A 149 10.66 -0.38 -8.70
CA PRO A 149 9.25 -0.49 -9.08
C PRO A 149 8.34 0.44 -8.28
N SER A 150 8.60 0.66 -6.98
CA SER A 150 7.79 1.57 -6.15
C SER A 150 7.94 3.03 -6.57
N VAL A 151 9.16 3.47 -6.91
CA VAL A 151 9.44 4.82 -7.40
C VAL A 151 8.84 5.01 -8.79
N VAL A 152 9.07 4.06 -9.69
CA VAL A 152 8.47 4.08 -11.03
C VAL A 152 6.95 4.15 -10.92
N GLY A 153 6.34 3.30 -10.09
CA GLY A 153 4.89 3.29 -9.88
C GLY A 153 4.35 4.61 -9.32
N LEU A 154 5.06 5.23 -8.36
CA LEU A 154 4.69 6.52 -7.79
C LEU A 154 4.61 7.62 -8.86
N PHE A 155 5.56 7.66 -9.81
CA PHE A 155 5.59 8.69 -10.85
C PHE A 155 4.78 8.33 -12.10
N PHE A 156 4.89 7.11 -12.64
CA PHE A 156 4.31 6.74 -13.94
C PHE A 156 2.80 6.48 -13.88
N VAL A 157 2.28 5.98 -12.75
CA VAL A 157 0.85 5.65 -12.66
C VAL A 157 0.00 6.92 -12.51
N GLU A 158 0.51 7.95 -11.84
CA GLU A 158 -0.15 9.27 -11.72
C GLU A 158 -0.47 9.86 -13.10
N PHE A 159 0.44 9.73 -14.08
CA PHE A 159 0.24 10.26 -15.42
C PHE A 159 -0.78 9.48 -16.26
N ARG A 160 -1.03 8.20 -15.95
CA ARG A 160 -1.85 7.31 -16.79
C ARG A 160 -3.28 7.13 -16.28
N PHE A 161 -3.53 7.35 -14.98
CA PHE A 161 -4.84 7.14 -14.36
C PHE A 161 -5.16 8.25 -13.33
N PRO A 162 -5.61 9.43 -13.79
CA PRO A 162 -6.10 10.48 -12.90
C PRO A 162 -7.38 10.03 -12.16
N LYS A 163 -7.65 10.65 -11.00
CA LYS A 163 -8.83 10.34 -10.16
C LYS A 163 -10.11 10.36 -11.00
N GLY A 164 -10.84 9.24 -11.02
CA GLY A 164 -12.13 9.08 -11.71
C GLY A 164 -12.11 8.09 -12.89
N THR A 165 -10.94 7.73 -13.41
CA THR A 165 -10.84 6.77 -14.53
C THR A 165 -10.96 5.33 -14.01
N ARG A 166 -12.04 4.63 -14.34
CA ARG A 166 -12.22 3.19 -14.02
C ARG A 166 -11.47 2.35 -15.05
N PRO A 167 -10.35 1.68 -14.72
CA PRO A 167 -9.71 0.77 -15.67
C PRO A 167 -10.61 -0.47 -15.81
N GLY A 168 -11.16 -0.71 -17.01
CA GLY A 168 -11.86 -1.97 -17.32
C GLY A 168 -13.38 -1.99 -17.11
N LEU A 169 -14.03 -0.86 -16.82
CA LEU A 169 -15.46 -0.69 -17.05
C LEU A 169 -15.62 0.19 -18.30
N GLY A 170 -15.39 -0.42 -19.46
CA GLY A 170 -15.73 0.19 -20.73
C GLY A 170 -17.23 0.54 -20.76
N GLU A 171 -17.55 1.60 -21.50
CA GLU A 171 -18.89 2.14 -21.71
C GLU A 171 -19.85 1.18 -22.46
N ASP A 172 -19.47 -0.08 -22.66
CA ASP A 172 -20.13 -1.04 -23.54
C ASP A 172 -21.38 -1.72 -22.94
N GLY A 173 -22.02 -1.09 -21.96
CA GLY A 173 -23.17 -1.67 -21.24
C GLY A 173 -24.44 -0.81 -21.18
N VAL A 174 -24.44 0.40 -21.74
CA VAL A 174 -25.56 1.35 -21.57
C VAL A 174 -26.35 1.62 -22.85
N GLU A 175 -25.92 1.17 -24.03
CA GLU A 175 -26.66 1.39 -25.29
C GLU A 175 -27.73 0.31 -25.62
N GLY A 176 -28.36 -0.28 -24.61
CA GLY A 176 -29.36 -1.34 -24.78
C GLY A 176 -30.66 -1.08 -24.05
N GLY A 177 -31.36 0.00 -24.36
CA GLY A 177 -32.71 0.23 -23.81
C GLY A 177 -33.22 1.65 -23.97
N ALA A 178 -33.63 2.01 -25.18
CA ALA A 178 -34.62 3.06 -25.45
C ALA A 178 -35.50 2.59 -26.61
#